data_AF-A0A645CAE0-F1
#
_entry.id   AF-A0A645CAE0-F1
#
_cell.length_a   1.000
_cell.length_b   1.000
_cell.length_c   1.000
_cell.angle_alpha   90.00
_cell.angle_beta   90.00
_cell.angle_gamma   90.00
#
_symmetry.space_group_name_H-M   'P 1'
#
loop_
_entity.id
_entity.type
_entity.pdbx_description
1 polymer ?
#
loop_
_entity_poly.entity_id
_entity_poly.type
_entity_poly.pdbx_seq_one_letter_code
_entity_poly.pdbx_strand_id
1 'polypeptide(L)' 'MDIDSAIAYEAEVFGLCFSSEDQKEGMTAFVEKRDKTFKNR' A
#
# COMPACT_ATOMS: atom_id res chain seq x y z
N MET A 1 -14.91 0.42 -20.17
CA MET A 1 -14.86 0.01 -18.76
C MET A 1 -16.09 0.61 -18.11
N ASP A 2 -17.00 -0.22 -17.61
CA ASP A 2 -18.12 0.23 -16.78
C ASP A 2 -17.64 0.61 -15.37
N ILE A 3 -18.50 1.24 -14.57
CA ILE A 3 -18.14 1.76 -13.24
C ILE A 3 -17.69 0.62 -12.30
N ASP A 4 -18.36 -0.54 -12.33
CA ASP A 4 -18.00 -1.65 -11.44
C ASP A 4 -16.63 -2.22 -11.82
N SER A 5 -16.37 -2.37 -13.12
CA SER A 5 -15.05 -2.76 -13.63
C SER A 5 -13.96 -1.75 -13.29
N ALA A 6 -14.27 -0.44 -13.32
CA ALA A 6 -13.31 0.61 -12.98
C ALA A 6 -12.94 0.60 -11.50
N ILE A 7 -13.93 0.43 -10.62
CA ILE A 7 -13.72 0.31 -9.16
C ILE A 7 -12.90 -0.94 -8.84
N ALA A 8 -13.21 -2.08 -9.46
CA ALA A 8 -12.46 -3.31 -9.27
C ALA A 8 -10.99 -3.15 -9.70
N TYR A 9 -10.76 -2.50 -10.84
CA TYR A 9 -9.42 -2.20 -11.34
C TYR A 9 -8.66 -1.25 -10.41
N GLU A 10 -9.31 -0.19 -9.93
CA GLU A 10 -8.69 0.73 -8.97
C GLU A 10 -8.30 0.02 -7.67
N ALA A 11 -9.16 -0.85 -7.15
CA ALA A 11 -8.86 -1.64 -5.95
C ALA A 11 -7.66 -2.57 -6.15
N GLU A 12 -7.54 -3.22 -7.32
CA GLU A 12 -6.40 -4.08 -7.65
C GLU A 12 -5.10 -3.28 -7.74
N VAL A 13 -5.10 -2.18 -8.49
CA VAL A 13 -3.94 -1.31 -8.66
C VAL A 13 -3.53 -0.68 -7.34
N PHE A 14 -4.49 -0.26 -6.52
CA PHE A 14 -4.24 0.23 -5.18
C PHE A 14 -3.59 -0.85 -4.29
N GLY A 15 -4.08 -2.09 -4.36
CA GLY A 15 -3.47 -3.23 -3.66
C GLY A 15 -2.01 -3.45 -4.04
N LEU A 16 -1.67 -3.30 -5.34
CA LEU A 16 -0.29 -3.38 -5.83
C LEU A 16 0.59 -2.24 -5.28
N CYS A 17 0.07 -1.02 -5.18
CA CYS A 17 0.80 0.10 -4.56
C CYS A 17 1.10 -0.15 -3.07
N PHE A 18 0.35 -1.04 -2.42
CA PHE A 18 0.46 -1.38 -1.00
C PHE A 18 1.18 -2.71 -0.73
N SER A 19 1.78 -3.33 -1.75
CA SER A 19 2.44 -4.63 -1.58
C SER A 19 3.92 -4.55 -1.22
N SER A 20 4.57 -3.37 -1.29
CA SER A 20 6.00 -3.23 -1.00
C SER A 20 6.33 -3.45 0.48
N GLU A 21 7.55 -3.91 0.77
CA GLU A 21 8.01 -4.08 2.15
C GLU A 21 8.04 -2.73 2.86
N ASP A 22 8.47 -1.68 2.17
CA ASP A 22 8.54 -0.33 2.71
C ASP A 22 7.18 0.28 3.02
N GLN A 23 6.15 -0.03 2.22
CA GLN A 23 4.80 0.42 2.54
C GLN A 23 4.33 -0.22 3.85
N LYS A 24 4.55 -1.53 4.03
CA LYS A 24 4.18 -2.24 5.26
C LYS A 24 4.92 -1.72 6.47
N GLU A 25 6.23 -1.50 6.34
CA GLU A 25 7.07 -0.93 7.40
C GLU A 25 6.63 0.49 7.78
N GLY A 26 6.39 1.36 6.80
CA GLY A 26 5.94 2.73 7.04
C GLY A 26 4.61 2.77 7.80
N MET A 27 3.67 1.90 7.44
CA MET A 27 2.37 1.82 8.12
C MET A 27 2.47 1.21 9.52
N THR A 28 3.28 0.17 9.68
CA THR A 28 3.53 -0.47 10.97
C THR A 28 4.21 0.50 11.93
N ALA A 29 5.26 1.19 11.49
CA ALA A 29 5.97 2.19 12.28
C ALA A 29 5.05 3.36 12.70
N PHE A 30 4.14 3.79 11.82
CA PHE A 30 3.14 4.82 12.13
C PHE A 30 2.20 4.39 13.26
N VAL A 31 1.63 3.18 13.18
CA VAL A 31 0.73 2.64 14.22
C VAL A 31 1.47 2.45 15.54
N GLU A 32 2.70 1.94 15.49
CA GLU A 32 3.55 1.68 16.66
C GLU A 32 4.22 2.95 17.22
N LYS A 33 4.07 4.10 16.55
CA LYS A 33 4.68 5.39 16.92
C LYS A 33 6.20 5.31 17.09
N ARG A 34 6.87 4.57 16.20
CA ARG A 34 8.33 4.48 16.13
C ARG A 34 8.85 5.03 14.82
N ASP A 35 10.16 5.21 14.74
CA ASP A 35 10.80 5.51 13.46
C ASP A 35 10.72 4.32 12.49
N LYS A 36 10.58 4.67 11.21
CA LYS A 36 10.49 3.75 10.07
C LYS A 36 11.89 3.46 9.52
N THR A 37 12.10 2.24 9.06
CA THR A 37 13.36 1.83 8.39
C THR A 37 13.09 1.34 6.97
N PHE A 38 13.13 2.25 5.99
CA PHE A 38 12.95 1.90 4.59
C PHE A 38 14.19 1.23 3.99
N LYS A 39 13.97 0.26 3.11
CA LYS A 39 14.99 -0.56 2.43
C LYS A 39 14.95 -0.41 0.91
N ASN A 40 14.13 0.50 0.39
CA ASN A 40 13.87 0.78 -1.02
C ASN A 40 13.44 -0.48 -1.80
N ARG A 41 12.49 -1.24 -1.24
CA ARG A 41 11.99 -2.50 -1.80
C ARG A 41 10.54 -2.80 -1.43
#